data_AF-A0A843F343-F1
#
_entry.id   AF-A0A843F343-F1
#
_cell.length_a   1.000
_cell.length_b   1.000
_cell.length_c   1.000
_cell.angle_alpha   90.00
_cell.angle_beta   90.00
_cell.angle_gamma   90.00
#
_symmetry.space_group_name_H-M   'P 1'
#
loop_
_entity.id
_entity.type
_entity.pdbx_description
1 polymer ?
#
loop_
_entity_poly.entity_id
_entity_poly.type
_entity_poly.pdbx_seq_one_letter_code
_entity_poly.pdbx_strand_id
1 'polypeptide(L)' 'MSSKNNQEDLSPIEEIKKEYLEKIDYFGNRRSKYALYKKFSKKYNLNKRVFLYIINQAHEDVGSPKRYELKGNRKK' A
#
# COMPACT_ATOMS: atom_id res chain seq x y z
N MET A 1 8.00 34.18 -1.73
CA MET A 1 8.30 32.81 -2.19
C MET A 1 7.28 31.88 -1.54
N SER A 2 6.10 31.76 -2.13
CA SER A 2 5.04 30.91 -1.59
C SER A 2 5.24 29.51 -2.17
N SER A 3 5.88 28.63 -1.40
CA SER A 3 5.85 27.20 -1.66
C SER A 3 4.40 26.73 -1.51
N LYS A 4 3.62 26.84 -2.60
CA LYS A 4 2.37 26.12 -2.73
C LYS A 4 2.74 24.65 -2.66
N ASN A 5 2.58 24.05 -1.48
CA ASN A 5 2.38 22.62 -1.35
C ASN A 5 1.11 22.34 -2.16
N ASN A 6 1.29 22.04 -3.44
CA ASN A 6 0.32 21.26 -4.20
C ASN A 6 0.33 19.89 -3.51
N GLN A 7 -0.40 19.76 -2.40
CA GLN A 7 -0.96 18.48 -2.01
C GLN A 7 -1.95 18.16 -3.14
N GLU A 8 -1.42 17.61 -4.22
CA GLU A 8 -2.24 16.84 -5.14
C GLU A 8 -2.95 15.82 -4.26
N ASP A 9 -4.28 15.86 -4.25
CA ASP A 9 -5.09 14.85 -3.59
C ASP A 9 -4.79 13.53 -4.29
N LEU A 10 -3.80 12.80 -3.77
CA LEU A 10 -3.42 11.51 -4.30
C LEU A 10 -4.64 10.60 -4.24
N SER A 11 -4.83 9.83 -5.30
CA SER A 11 -5.84 8.79 -5.28
C SER A 11 -5.59 7.87 -4.07
N PRO A 12 -6.63 7.29 -3.44
CA PRO A 12 -6.46 6.40 -2.29
C PRO A 12 -5.43 5.28 -2.52
N ILE A 13 -5.27 4.85 -3.77
CA ILE A 13 -4.28 3.86 -4.19
C ILE A 13 -2.87 4.43 -4.09
N GLU A 14 -2.62 5.60 -4.67
CA GLU A 14 -1.29 6.23 -4.67
C GLU A 14 -0.85 6.66 -3.27
N GLU A 15 -1.76 7.14 -2.42
CA GLU A 15 -1.44 7.45 -1.02
C GLU A 15 -0.95 6.18 -0.29
N ILE A 16 -1.63 5.05 -0.50
CA ILE A 16 -1.23 3.77 0.09
C ILE A 16 0.10 3.29 -0.46
N LYS A 17 0.30 3.35 -1.79
CA LYS A 17 1.56 2.93 -2.44
C LYS A 17 2.73 3.76 -1.92
N LYS A 18 2.60 5.08 -1.90
CA LYS A 18 3.62 6.01 -1.43
C LYS A 18 3.98 5.76 0.04
N GLU A 19 2.99 5.75 0.93
CA GLU A 19 3.25 5.53 2.37
C GLU A 19 3.77 4.12 2.65
N TYR A 20 3.39 3.13 1.83
CA TYR A 20 3.96 1.79 1.92
C TYR A 20 5.44 1.78 1.53
N LEU A 21 5.79 2.33 0.38
CA LEU A 21 7.17 2.36 -0.13
C LEU A 21 8.09 3.16 0.81
N GLU A 22 7.65 4.33 1.29
CA GLU A 22 8.40 5.15 2.27
C GLU A 22 8.68 4.40 3.59
N LYS A 23 7.79 3.48 4.01
CA LYS A 23 7.92 2.74 5.27
C LYS A 23 8.59 1.37 5.14
N ILE A 24 8.77 0.83 3.93
CA ILE A 24 9.46 -0.46 3.71
C ILE A 24 10.97 -0.34 3.83
N ASP A 25 11.56 0.79 3.43
CA ASP A 25 13.00 1.04 3.50
C ASP A 25 13.53 0.88 4.94
N TYR A 26 12.66 1.08 5.93
CA TYR A 26 12.97 0.97 7.36
C TYR A 26 12.81 -0.44 7.97
N PHE A 27 13.17 -1.49 7.23
CA PHE A 27 12.93 -2.92 7.53
C PHE A 27 11.52 -3.38 7.14
N GLY A 28 11.45 -4.50 6.39
CA GLY A 28 10.23 -5.21 5.99
C GLY A 28 9.40 -5.79 7.16
N ASN A 29 9.08 -4.96 8.13
CA ASN A 29 8.55 -5.34 9.43
C ASN A 29 7.05 -5.58 9.30
N ARG A 30 6.62 -6.81 9.64
CA ARG A 30 5.24 -7.28 9.54
C ARG A 30 4.26 -6.37 10.31
N ARG A 31 4.74 -5.71 11.37
CA ARG A 31 3.99 -4.72 12.17
C ARG A 31 3.63 -3.47 11.38
N SER A 32 4.57 -2.90 10.61
CA SER A 32 4.35 -1.70 9.81
C SER A 32 3.27 -1.92 8.74
N LYS A 33 3.27 -3.11 8.11
CA LYS A 33 2.23 -3.49 7.14
C LYS A 33 0.83 -3.56 7.76
N TYR A 34 0.72 -4.16 8.95
CA TYR A 34 -0.58 -4.29 9.62
C TYR A 34 -1.10 -2.92 10.11
N ALA A 35 -0.20 -2.05 10.58
CA ALA A 35 -0.54 -0.68 10.95
C ALA A 35 -1.04 0.14 9.75
N LEU A 36 -0.35 0.04 8.60
CA LEU A 36 -0.79 0.62 7.33
C LEU A 36 -2.18 0.10 6.94
N TYR A 37 -2.39 -1.21 6.99
CA TYR A 37 -3.70 -1.79 6.69
C TYR A 37 -4.80 -1.24 7.60
N LYS A 38 -4.58 -1.18 8.92
CA LYS A 38 -5.57 -0.62 9.86
C LYS A 38 -5.87 0.86 9.56
N LYS A 39 -4.84 1.66 9.28
CA LYS A 39 -4.98 3.08 8.94
C LYS A 39 -5.89 3.25 7.71
N PHE A 40 -5.56 2.57 6.62
CA PHE A 40 -6.23 2.74 5.34
C PHE A 40 -7.56 1.98 5.23
N SER A 41 -7.72 0.88 5.96
CA SER A 41 -9.00 0.21 6.11
C SER A 41 -10.01 1.13 6.79
N LYS A 42 -9.61 1.91 7.81
CA LYS A 42 -10.47 2.90 8.46
C LYS A 42 -10.71 4.13 7.59
N LYS A 43 -9.67 4.63 6.89
CA LYS A 43 -9.76 5.86 6.07
C LYS A 43 -10.62 5.66 4.81
N TYR A 44 -10.48 4.53 4.15
CA TYR A 44 -11.08 4.27 2.82
C TYR A 44 -12.04 3.07 2.78
N ASN A 45 -12.42 2.53 3.94
CA ASN A 45 -13.25 1.32 4.03
C ASN A 45 -12.70 0.14 3.21
N LEU A 46 -11.37 -0.02 3.18
CA LEU A 46 -10.69 -1.01 2.36
C LEU A 46 -10.67 -2.39 3.03
N ASN A 47 -10.94 -3.42 2.24
CA ASN A 47 -10.75 -4.80 2.66
C ASN A 47 -9.29 -5.25 2.50
N LYS A 48 -8.92 -6.31 3.22
CA LYS A 48 -7.53 -6.82 3.24
C LYS A 48 -7.04 -7.30 1.86
N ARG A 49 -7.92 -7.82 1.01
CA ARG A 49 -7.56 -8.31 -0.34
C ARG A 49 -7.14 -7.15 -1.24
N VAL A 50 -7.94 -6.08 -1.27
CA VAL A 50 -7.65 -4.86 -2.04
C VAL A 50 -6.38 -4.20 -1.52
N PHE A 51 -6.19 -4.12 -0.21
CA PHE A 51 -4.95 -3.61 0.36
C PHE A 51 -3.72 -4.41 -0.11
N LEU A 52 -3.75 -5.75 -0.03
CA LEU A 52 -2.65 -6.59 -0.51
C LEU A 52 -2.42 -6.47 -2.02
N TYR A 53 -3.48 -6.26 -2.80
CA TYR A 53 -3.38 -5.98 -4.22
C TYR A 53 -2.63 -4.67 -4.49
N ILE A 54 -3.00 -3.59 -3.81
CA ILE A 54 -2.33 -2.28 -3.93
C ILE A 54 -0.85 -2.38 -3.55
N ILE A 55 -0.56 -3.13 -2.49
CA ILE A 55 0.80 -3.40 -2.04
C ILE A 55 1.63 -4.13 -3.11
N ASN A 56 1.04 -5.13 -3.79
CA ASN A 56 1.72 -5.83 -4.88
C ASN A 56 1.96 -4.93 -6.09
N GLN A 57 0.99 -4.06 -6.41
CA GLN A 57 1.15 -3.06 -7.46
C GLN A 57 2.29 -2.09 -7.13
N ALA A 58 2.41 -1.66 -5.86
CA ALA A 58 3.54 -0.85 -5.42
C ALA A 58 4.90 -1.54 -5.65
N HIS A 59 4.97 -2.86 -5.45
CA HIS A 59 6.18 -3.63 -5.76
C HIS A 59 6.46 -3.71 -7.26
N GLU A 60 5.43 -3.92 -8.08
CA GLU A 60 5.56 -3.91 -9.56
C GLU A 60 6.09 -2.56 -10.06
N ASP A 61 5.57 -1.44 -9.52
CA ASP A 61 5.97 -0.09 -9.93
C ASP A 61 7.47 0.20 -9.69
N VAL A 62 8.06 -0.39 -8.65
CA VAL A 62 9.48 -0.23 -8.30
C VAL A 62 10.36 -1.37 -8.81
N GLY A 63 9.83 -2.27 -9.65
CA GLY A 63 10.56 -3.41 -10.19
C GLY A 63 10.91 -4.50 -9.15
N SER A 64 10.27 -4.47 -7.98
CA SER A 64 10.44 -5.47 -6.93
C SER A 64 9.53 -6.68 -7.18
N PRO A 65 9.99 -7.91 -6.87
CA PRO A 65 9.12 -9.08 -6.94
C PRO A 65 7.91 -8.91 -6.01
N LYS A 66 6.74 -9.39 -6.46
CA LYS A 66 5.51 -9.44 -5.66
C LYS A 66 5.77 -10.20 -4.37
N ARG A 67 5.47 -9.59 -3.22
CA ARG A 67 5.67 -10.21 -1.90
C ARG A 67 4.47 -10.99 -1.39
N TYR A 68 3.28 -10.78 -1.96
CA TYR A 68 2.05 -11.35 -1.39
C TYR A 68 1.25 -12.08 -2.45
N GLU A 69 1.20 -13.40 -2.35
CA GLU A 69 0.19 -14.16 -3.09
C GLU A 69 -1.18 -13.88 -2.46
N LEU A 70 -2.06 -13.23 -3.22
CA LEU A 70 -3.48 -13.34 -2.95
C LEU A 70 -3.77 -14.82 -3.10
N LYS A 71 -4.11 -15.51 -2.01
CA LYS A 71 -4.61 -16.90 -2.09
C LYS A 71 -5.80 -16.87 -3.04
N GLY A 72 -5.55 -17.21 -4.30
CA GLY A 72 -6.57 -17.52 -5.27
C GLY A 72 -7.42 -18.58 -4.59
N ASN A 73 -8.74 -18.38 -4.57
CA ASN A 73 -9.62 -19.44 -4.15
C ASN A 73 -9.19 -20.66 -4.98
N ARG A 74 -8.56 -21.66 -4.34
CA ARG A 74 -8.35 -22.96 -4.96
C ARG A 74 -9.76 -23.45 -5.23
N LYS A 75 -10.26 -23.24 -6.44
CA LYS A 75 -11.41 -23.99 -6.95
C LYS A 75 -10.91 -25.43 -6.94
N LYS A 76 -11.27 -26.16 -5.88
CA LYS A 76 -11.29 -27.61 -5.89
C LYS A 76 -12.36 -28.05 -6.87
#